data_AF-A0A133S3U9-F1
#
_entry.id   AF-A0A133S3U9-F1
#
_cell.length_a   1.000
_cell.length_b   1.000
_cell.length_c   1.000
_cell.angle_alpha   90.00
_cell.angle_beta   90.00
_cell.angle_gamma   90.00
#
_symmetry.space_group_name_H-M   'P 1'
#
loop_
_entity.id
_entity.type
_entity.pdbx_description
1 polymer ?
#
loop_
_entity_poly.entity_id
_entity_poly.type
_entity_poly.pdbx_seq_one_letter_code
_entity_poly.pdbx_strand_id
1 'polypeptide(L)'
;MRRENRNSDFFIKIFPFLISAVVAIIDCKINFIYAGSKGIDTLFSNLINVFAIIVGVLIALFGVLPSVHSSLIMERIREYDAESDLFYFCKETLFLNFLSLCFTILLGFIHSNFNLNNYNYIFYIWLFVVCSTLISSFKTILILLKISFWSSKKKEEIEKLDESESQKLKNKYVDKEKQ
;
A
#
# COMPACT_ATOMS: atom_id res chain seq x y z
N MET A 1 0.95 30.20 -3.87
CA MET A 1 0.55 29.11 -4.80
C MET A 1 0.08 27.89 -3.99
N ARG A 2 -1.16 27.91 -3.46
CA ARG A 2 -1.61 26.97 -2.39
C ARG A 2 -2.98 26.31 -2.66
N ARG A 3 -3.48 26.35 -3.89
CA ARG A 3 -4.86 25.88 -4.22
C ARG A 3 -4.95 24.78 -5.28
N GLU A 4 -3.87 24.47 -6.00
CA GLU A 4 -3.94 23.54 -7.15
C GLU A 4 -3.77 22.06 -6.77
N ASN A 5 -3.18 21.75 -5.60
CA ASN A 5 -2.87 20.37 -5.23
C ASN A 5 -4.02 19.61 -4.52
N ARG A 6 -5.15 20.26 -4.19
CA ARG A 6 -6.24 19.60 -3.44
C ARG A 6 -7.12 18.68 -4.31
N ASN A 7 -7.22 18.97 -5.60
CA ASN A 7 -8.07 18.20 -6.52
C ASN A 7 -7.38 16.93 -7.03
N SER A 8 -6.06 16.95 -7.20
CA SER A 8 -5.25 15.76 -7.53
C SER A 8 -5.31 14.73 -6.41
N ASP A 9 -5.15 15.17 -5.16
CA ASP A 9 -5.20 14.29 -3.98
C ASP A 9 -6.60 13.67 -3.80
N PHE A 10 -7.66 14.43 -4.05
CA PHE A 10 -9.03 13.92 -4.01
C PHE A 10 -9.29 12.87 -5.10
N PHE A 11 -8.86 13.12 -6.34
CA PHE A 11 -8.97 12.15 -7.43
C PHE A 11 -8.23 10.86 -7.12
N ILE A 12 -7.00 10.96 -6.60
CA ILE A 12 -6.18 9.81 -6.20
C ILE A 12 -6.80 9.02 -5.03
N LYS A 13 -7.57 9.69 -4.18
CA LYS A 13 -8.29 9.07 -3.06
C LYS A 13 -9.62 8.43 -3.49
N ILE A 14 -10.31 9.02 -4.45
CA ILE A 14 -11.61 8.53 -4.95
C ILE A 14 -11.46 7.44 -6.03
N PHE A 15 -10.34 7.41 -6.75
CA PHE A 15 -10.08 6.49 -7.86
C PHE A 15 -10.26 4.99 -7.51
N PRO A 16 -9.79 4.48 -6.35
CA PRO A 16 -10.03 3.09 -5.95
C PRO A 16 -11.53 2.78 -5.83
N PHE A 17 -12.29 3.71 -5.25
CA PHE A 17 -13.74 3.60 -5.08
C PHE A 17 -14.51 3.68 -6.40
N LEU A 18 -14.02 4.50 -7.34
CA LEU A 18 -14.64 4.67 -8.66
C LEU A 18 -14.47 3.41 -9.52
N ILE A 19 -13.27 2.81 -9.53
CA ILE A 19 -13.03 1.53 -10.22
C ILE A 19 -13.83 0.41 -9.56
N SER A 20 -13.81 0.32 -8.22
CA SER A 20 -14.57 -0.72 -7.52
C SER A 20 -16.07 -0.56 -7.74
N ALA A 21 -16.58 0.66 -7.86
CA ALA A 21 -17.99 0.91 -8.19
C ALA A 21 -18.34 0.40 -9.60
N VAL A 22 -17.49 0.64 -10.60
CA VAL A 22 -17.69 0.14 -11.96
C VAL A 22 -17.71 -1.39 -11.98
N VAL A 23 -16.76 -2.04 -11.30
CA VAL A 23 -16.71 -3.51 -11.19
C VAL A 23 -17.98 -4.05 -10.52
N ALA A 24 -18.42 -3.44 -9.41
CA ALA A 24 -19.63 -3.87 -8.71
C ALA A 24 -20.92 -3.65 -9.54
N ILE A 25 -21.01 -2.57 -10.32
CA ILE A 25 -22.14 -2.31 -11.21
C ILE A 25 -22.20 -3.33 -12.35
N ILE A 26 -21.04 -3.67 -12.92
CA ILE A 26 -20.93 -4.71 -13.97
C ILE A 26 -21.36 -6.06 -13.39
N ASP A 27 -20.86 -6.41 -12.21
CA ASP A 27 -21.20 -7.67 -11.53
C ASP A 27 -22.70 -7.76 -11.20
N CYS A 28 -23.30 -6.67 -10.71
CA CYS A 28 -24.73 -6.58 -10.44
C CYS A 28 -25.60 -6.75 -11.70
N LYS A 29 -25.14 -6.24 -12.86
CA LYS A 29 -25.87 -6.39 -14.13
C LYS A 29 -25.74 -7.78 -14.74
N ILE A 30 -24.59 -8.43 -14.57
CA ILE A 30 -24.28 -9.71 -15.20
C ILE A 30 -24.62 -10.89 -14.27
N ASN A 31 -24.80 -10.64 -12.97
CA ASN A 31 -24.84 -11.65 -11.90
C ASN A 31 -23.65 -12.62 -12.06
N PHE A 32 -22.45 -12.09 -12.26
CA PHE A 32 -21.27 -12.92 -12.53
C PHE A 32 -20.82 -13.65 -11.26
N ILE A 33 -20.84 -12.97 -10.11
CA ILE A 33 -20.57 -13.55 -8.79
C ILE A 33 -21.82 -13.43 -7.92
N TYR A 34 -22.52 -14.56 -7.74
CA TYR A 34 -23.69 -14.66 -6.86
C TYR A 34 -23.53 -15.86 -5.92
N ALA A 35 -24.34 -15.90 -4.85
CA ALA A 35 -24.21 -16.91 -3.79
C ALA A 35 -24.31 -18.37 -4.31
N GLY A 36 -25.02 -18.62 -5.41
CA GLY A 36 -25.11 -19.94 -6.02
C GLY A 36 -24.07 -20.24 -7.11
N SER A 37 -23.06 -19.38 -7.30
CA SER A 37 -22.05 -19.57 -8.35
C SER A 37 -21.11 -20.73 -8.03
N LYS A 38 -20.86 -21.59 -9.02
CA LYS A 38 -19.89 -22.69 -8.89
C LYS A 38 -18.49 -22.09 -8.74
N GLY A 39 -17.87 -22.27 -7.57
CA GLY A 39 -16.50 -21.80 -7.30
C GLY A 39 -16.38 -20.64 -6.31
N ILE A 40 -17.48 -20.21 -5.68
CA ILE A 40 -17.45 -19.14 -4.67
C ILE A 40 -16.55 -19.48 -3.46
N ASP A 41 -16.53 -20.74 -3.02
CA ASP A 41 -15.64 -21.21 -1.95
C ASP A 41 -14.16 -21.08 -2.32
N THR A 42 -13.83 -21.42 -3.57
CA THR A 42 -12.48 -21.24 -4.11
C THR A 42 -12.12 -19.76 -4.21
N LEU A 43 -13.06 -18.90 -4.58
CA LEU A 43 -12.87 -17.45 -4.62
C LEU A 43 -12.60 -16.87 -3.22
N PHE A 44 -13.35 -17.30 -2.20
CA PHE A 44 -13.07 -16.92 -0.80
C PHE A 44 -11.68 -17.35 -0.35
N SER A 45 -11.30 -18.62 -0.59
CA SER A 45 -9.98 -19.13 -0.23
C SER A 45 -8.85 -18.35 -0.91
N ASN A 46 -8.98 -18.07 -2.21
CA ASN A 46 -8.00 -17.31 -2.97
C ASN A 46 -7.90 -15.85 -2.47
N LEU A 47 -9.01 -15.21 -2.16
CA LEU A 47 -9.00 -13.84 -1.63
C LEU A 47 -8.36 -13.76 -0.24
N ILE A 48 -8.61 -14.73 0.64
CA ILE A 48 -7.93 -14.80 1.94
C ILE A 48 -6.41 -14.89 1.75
N ASN A 49 -5.94 -15.73 0.84
CA ASN A 49 -4.52 -15.86 0.51
C ASN A 49 -3.94 -14.53 -0.02
N VAL A 50 -4.63 -13.87 -0.94
CA VAL A 50 -4.20 -12.57 -1.48
C VAL A 50 -4.11 -11.52 -0.38
N PHE A 51 -5.11 -11.40 0.49
CA PHE A 51 -5.06 -10.45 1.61
C PHE A 51 -3.93 -10.76 2.59
N ALA A 52 -3.68 -12.04 2.89
CA ALA A 52 -2.57 -12.44 3.76
C ALA A 52 -1.21 -12.01 3.16
N ILE A 53 -1.02 -12.19 1.85
CA ILE A 53 0.19 -11.73 1.13
C ILE A 53 0.31 -10.21 1.22
N ILE A 54 -0.76 -9.47 0.92
CA ILE A 54 -0.76 -8.00 0.96
C ILE A 54 -0.43 -7.48 2.35
N VAL A 55 -1.03 -8.04 3.40
CA VAL A 55 -0.74 -7.67 4.78
C VAL A 55 0.73 -7.96 5.11
N GLY A 56 1.26 -9.12 4.70
CA GLY A 56 2.67 -9.45 4.89
C GLY A 56 3.62 -8.46 4.21
N VAL A 57 3.34 -8.09 2.95
CA VAL A 57 4.12 -7.10 2.20
C VAL A 57 4.04 -5.72 2.87
N LEU A 58 2.85 -5.30 3.31
CA LEU A 58 2.67 -4.01 4.00
C LEU A 58 3.44 -3.97 5.32
N ILE A 59 3.42 -5.04 6.12
CA ILE A 59 4.19 -5.13 7.37
C ILE A 59 5.69 -5.07 7.09
N ALA A 60 6.17 -5.77 6.07
CA ALA A 60 7.58 -5.76 5.70
C ALA A 60 8.05 -4.35 5.28
N LEU A 61 7.28 -3.67 4.42
CA LEU A 61 7.57 -2.30 4.00
C LEU A 61 7.46 -1.31 5.17
N PHE A 62 6.52 -1.55 6.09
CA PHE A 62 6.39 -0.78 7.32
C PHE A 62 7.60 -0.95 8.24
N GLY A 63 8.18 -2.16 8.32
CA GLY A 63 9.42 -2.39 9.05
C GLY A 63 10.63 -1.63 8.48
N VAL A 64 10.62 -1.32 7.17
CA VAL A 64 11.68 -0.55 6.50
C VAL A 64 11.48 0.96 6.67
N LEU A 65 10.27 1.46 6.95
CA LEU A 65 10.02 2.89 7.13
C LEU A 65 10.84 3.54 8.27
N PRO A 66 10.96 2.95 9.48
CA PRO A 66 11.82 3.48 10.53
C PRO A 66 13.31 3.52 10.17
N SER A 67 13.81 2.61 9.34
CA SER A 67 15.22 2.64 8.89
C SER A 67 15.48 3.74 7.86
N VAL A 68 14.43 4.24 7.21
CA VAL A 68 14.45 5.38 6.28
C VAL A 68 14.30 6.73 7.02
N HIS A 69 13.81 6.74 8.27
CA HIS A 69 13.54 7.93 9.08
C HIS A 69 14.79 8.81 9.33
N SER A 70 16.00 8.25 9.28
CA SER A 70 17.25 9.01 9.46
C SER A 70 17.85 9.56 8.15
N SER A 71 17.20 9.33 7.00
CA SER A 71 17.71 9.79 5.71
C SER A 71 17.29 11.22 5.37
N LEU A 72 18.11 11.95 4.60
CA LEU A 72 17.82 13.29 4.02
C LEU A 72 16.54 13.35 3.15
N ILE A 73 15.80 12.24 3.01
CA ILE A 73 14.48 12.17 2.36
C ILE A 73 13.37 12.36 3.39
N MET A 74 13.51 11.80 4.59
CA MET A 74 12.58 12.07 5.69
C MET A 74 12.64 13.54 6.10
N GLU A 75 13.82 14.16 6.08
CA GLU A 75 13.97 15.60 6.32
C GLU A 75 13.22 16.44 5.27
N ARG A 76 13.22 16.03 3.99
CA ARG A 76 12.46 16.70 2.92
C ARG A 76 10.94 16.39 2.98
N ILE A 77 10.54 15.21 3.44
CA ILE A 77 9.13 14.85 3.67
C ILE A 77 8.59 15.60 4.92
N ARG A 78 9.44 15.79 5.94
CA ARG A 78 9.18 16.55 7.16
C ARG A 78 9.15 18.06 6.92
N GLU A 79 9.96 18.58 6.01
CA GLU A 79 9.82 19.96 5.49
C GLU A 79 8.46 20.21 4.81
N TYR A 80 7.80 19.16 4.31
CA TYR A 80 6.46 19.20 3.72
C TYR A 80 5.35 18.71 4.66
N ASP A 81 5.65 18.41 5.93
CA ASP A 81 4.71 17.89 6.96
C ASP A 81 3.97 16.59 6.56
N ALA A 82 4.45 15.88 5.54
CA ALA A 82 3.78 14.73 4.91
C ALA A 82 4.14 13.37 5.54
N GLU A 83 5.05 13.36 6.52
CA GLU A 83 5.52 12.14 7.20
C GLU A 83 4.40 11.50 8.03
N SER A 84 3.70 12.32 8.81
CA SER A 84 2.60 11.86 9.66
C SER A 84 1.43 11.35 8.81
N ASP A 85 1.13 12.03 7.71
CA ASP A 85 0.10 11.63 6.74
C ASP A 85 0.44 10.29 6.08
N LEU A 86 1.70 10.07 5.70
CA LEU A 86 2.11 8.81 5.09
C LEU A 86 2.01 7.63 6.06
N PHE A 87 2.45 7.84 7.30
CA PHE A 87 2.34 6.84 8.36
C PHE A 87 0.88 6.53 8.67
N TYR A 88 0.03 7.56 8.70
CA TYR A 88 -1.41 7.43 8.87
C TYR A 88 -2.04 6.65 7.71
N PHE A 89 -1.75 7.00 6.45
CA PHE A 89 -2.25 6.28 5.27
C PHE A 89 -1.81 4.81 5.24
N CYS A 90 -0.57 4.53 5.64
CA CYS A 90 -0.07 3.16 5.70
C CYS A 90 -0.79 2.35 6.78
N LYS A 91 -0.93 2.91 7.99
CA LYS A 91 -1.68 2.29 9.09
C LYS A 91 -3.14 2.06 8.72
N GLU A 92 -3.77 3.06 8.10
CA GLU A 92 -5.15 2.99 7.62
C GLU A 92 -5.30 1.87 6.59
N THR A 93 -4.41 1.80 5.60
CA THR A 93 -4.42 0.74 4.58
C THR A 93 -4.26 -0.65 5.21
N LEU A 94 -3.29 -0.81 6.12
CA LEU A 94 -3.05 -2.08 6.80
C LEU A 94 -4.27 -2.53 7.61
N PHE A 95 -4.87 -1.60 8.36
CA PHE A 95 -6.09 -1.87 9.13
C PHE A 95 -7.27 -2.25 8.24
N LEU A 96 -7.46 -1.55 7.11
CA LEU A 96 -8.50 -1.86 6.13
C LEU A 96 -8.32 -3.26 5.51
N ASN A 97 -7.09 -3.66 5.19
CA ASN A 97 -6.81 -5.03 4.69
C ASN A 97 -7.12 -6.09 5.74
N PHE A 98 -6.73 -5.85 6.98
CA PHE A 98 -7.03 -6.77 8.07
C PHE A 98 -8.54 -6.91 8.29
N LEU A 99 -9.27 -5.79 8.28
CA LEU A 99 -10.72 -5.80 8.42
C LEU A 99 -11.42 -6.49 7.23
N SER A 100 -10.95 -6.24 6.00
CA SER A 100 -11.47 -6.87 4.78
C SER A 100 -11.22 -8.39 4.76
N LEU A 101 -10.07 -8.83 5.28
CA LEU A 101 -9.75 -10.24 5.48
C LEU A 101 -10.71 -10.88 6.48
N CYS A 102 -10.90 -10.29 7.67
CA CYS A 102 -11.83 -10.79 8.67
C CYS A 102 -13.26 -10.88 8.12
N PHE A 103 -13.70 -9.85 7.39
CA PHE A 103 -15.03 -9.81 6.78
C PHE A 103 -15.19 -10.89 5.70
N THR A 104 -14.14 -11.14 4.90
CA THR A 104 -14.11 -12.21 3.89
C THR A 104 -14.21 -13.61 4.53
N ILE A 105 -13.52 -13.86 5.64
CA ILE A 105 -13.62 -15.12 6.39
C ILE A 105 -15.03 -15.30 6.95
N LEU A 106 -15.59 -14.26 7.58
CA LEU A 106 -16.95 -14.32 8.13
C LEU A 106 -17.98 -14.58 7.05
N LEU A 107 -17.89 -13.90 5.91
CA LEU A 107 -18.83 -14.08 4.81
C LEU A 107 -18.70 -15.47 4.19
N GLY A 108 -17.48 -15.98 4.00
CA GLY A 108 -17.25 -17.36 3.54
C GLY A 108 -17.82 -18.40 4.51
N PHE A 109 -17.65 -18.20 5.82
CA PHE A 109 -18.22 -19.09 6.83
C PHE A 109 -19.76 -19.07 6.83
N ILE A 110 -20.37 -17.88 6.77
CA ILE A 110 -21.83 -17.76 6.71
C ILE A 110 -22.35 -18.39 5.42
N HIS A 111 -21.67 -18.17 4.29
CA HIS A 111 -22.06 -18.77 3.02
C HIS A 111 -22.04 -20.31 3.06
N SER A 112 -20.99 -20.90 3.64
CA SER A 112 -20.87 -22.36 3.75
C SER A 112 -21.91 -22.99 4.69
N ASN A 113 -22.40 -22.26 5.69
CA ASN A 113 -23.33 -22.80 6.71
C ASN A 113 -24.79 -22.40 6.48
N PHE A 114 -25.05 -21.30 5.78
CA PHE A 114 -26.39 -20.75 5.55
C PHE A 114 -26.64 -20.54 4.06
N ASN A 115 -27.82 -20.96 3.61
CA ASN A 115 -28.21 -20.80 2.22
C ASN A 115 -28.60 -19.34 1.92
N LEU A 116 -27.59 -18.51 1.61
CA LEU A 116 -27.71 -17.07 1.38
C LEU A 116 -28.24 -16.69 -0.02
N ASN A 117 -28.92 -17.59 -0.73
CA ASN A 117 -29.32 -17.39 -2.13
C ASN A 117 -30.24 -16.15 -2.35
N ASN A 118 -30.97 -15.73 -1.31
CA ASN A 118 -31.82 -14.53 -1.33
C ASN A 118 -31.08 -13.23 -0.96
N TYR A 119 -29.83 -13.30 -0.49
CA TYR A 119 -29.07 -12.15 0.02
C TYR A 119 -27.89 -11.76 -0.89
N ASN A 120 -28.09 -11.82 -2.21
CA ASN A 120 -27.06 -11.45 -3.21
C ASN A 120 -26.55 -10.01 -3.05
N TYR A 121 -27.36 -9.10 -2.49
CA TYR A 121 -26.94 -7.72 -2.23
C TYR A 121 -25.75 -7.61 -1.26
N ILE A 122 -25.65 -8.54 -0.29
CA ILE A 122 -24.51 -8.59 0.66
C ILE A 122 -23.22 -8.95 -0.09
N PHE A 123 -23.30 -9.85 -1.07
CA PHE A 123 -22.16 -10.24 -1.91
C PHE A 123 -21.67 -9.08 -2.78
N TYR A 124 -22.58 -8.28 -3.37
CA TYR A 124 -22.19 -7.12 -4.17
C TYR A 124 -21.51 -6.03 -3.34
N ILE A 125 -22.02 -5.76 -2.13
CA ILE A 125 -21.36 -4.81 -1.21
C ILE A 125 -19.98 -5.35 -0.81
N TRP A 126 -19.89 -6.63 -0.47
CA TRP A 126 -18.62 -7.24 -0.10
C TRP A 126 -17.61 -7.17 -1.24
N LEU A 127 -18.01 -7.49 -2.46
CA LEU A 127 -17.14 -7.45 -3.63
C LEU A 127 -16.65 -6.03 -3.91
N PHE A 128 -17.52 -5.02 -3.74
CA PHE A 128 -17.12 -3.62 -3.80
C PHE A 128 -16.04 -3.28 -2.77
N VAL A 129 -16.23 -3.70 -1.51
CA VAL A 129 -15.26 -3.47 -0.42
C VAL A 129 -13.94 -4.15 -0.75
N VAL A 130 -13.96 -5.42 -1.15
CA VAL A 130 -12.76 -6.19 -1.51
C VAL A 130 -11.98 -5.51 -2.65
N CYS A 131 -12.66 -5.15 -3.74
CA CYS A 131 -12.02 -4.47 -4.87
C CYS A 131 -11.43 -3.12 -4.46
N SER A 132 -12.16 -2.32 -3.68
CA SER A 132 -11.66 -1.02 -3.19
C SER A 132 -10.42 -1.19 -2.32
N THR A 133 -10.45 -2.16 -1.39
CA THR A 133 -9.31 -2.46 -0.54
C THR A 133 -8.12 -2.91 -1.37
N LEU A 134 -8.27 -3.84 -2.31
CA LEU A 134 -7.17 -4.34 -3.16
C LEU A 134 -6.48 -3.22 -3.96
N ILE A 135 -7.25 -2.34 -4.58
CA ILE A 135 -6.70 -1.23 -5.38
C ILE A 135 -5.99 -0.23 -4.47
N SER A 136 -6.58 0.09 -3.31
CA SER A 136 -5.95 0.96 -2.32
C SER A 136 -4.62 0.38 -1.82
N SER A 137 -4.60 -0.92 -1.51
CA SER A 137 -3.38 -1.64 -1.09
C SER A 137 -2.28 -1.59 -2.13
N PHE A 138 -2.61 -1.86 -3.39
CA PHE A 138 -1.65 -1.82 -4.48
C PHE A 138 -1.02 -0.43 -4.62
N LYS A 139 -1.84 0.62 -4.54
CA LYS A 139 -1.36 2.02 -4.55
C LYS A 139 -0.41 2.28 -3.39
N THR A 140 -0.78 1.90 -2.17
CA THR A 140 0.05 2.11 -0.98
C THR A 140 1.38 1.36 -1.08
N ILE A 141 1.37 0.11 -1.53
CA ILE A 141 2.59 -0.68 -1.75
C ILE A 141 3.52 0.02 -2.74
N LEU A 142 3.01 0.52 -3.87
CA LEU A 142 3.83 1.24 -4.86
C LEU A 142 4.45 2.52 -4.29
N ILE A 143 3.70 3.29 -3.49
CA ILE A 143 4.19 4.51 -2.85
C ILE A 143 5.31 4.17 -1.87
N LEU A 144 5.09 3.17 -1.00
CA LEU A 144 6.08 2.71 -0.03
C LEU A 144 7.35 2.22 -0.70
N LEU A 145 7.21 1.40 -1.74
CA LEU A 145 8.34 0.87 -2.50
C LEU A 145 9.15 1.99 -3.17
N LYS A 146 8.47 2.99 -3.75
CA LYS A 146 9.14 4.17 -4.32
C LYS A 146 9.94 4.95 -3.27
N ILE A 147 9.39 5.11 -2.07
CA ILE A 147 10.07 5.80 -0.97
C ILE A 147 11.27 5.00 -0.47
N SER A 148 11.11 3.69 -0.28
CA SER A 148 12.19 2.80 0.15
C SER A 148 13.36 2.80 -0.84
N PHE A 149 13.09 2.68 -2.16
CA PHE A 149 14.14 2.71 -3.18
C PHE A 149 14.84 4.06 -3.26
N TRP A 150 14.10 5.17 -3.18
CA TRP A 150 14.70 6.49 -3.25
C TRP A 150 15.60 6.76 -2.04
N SER A 151 15.17 6.33 -0.84
CA SER A 151 15.98 6.44 0.38
C SER A 151 17.28 5.66 0.28
N SER A 152 17.20 4.42 -0.21
CA SER A 152 18.39 3.60 -0.40
C SER A 152 19.40 4.24 -1.35
N LYS A 153 18.94 4.78 -2.48
CA LYS A 153 19.83 5.43 -3.46
C LYS A 153 20.51 6.68 -2.89
N LYS A 154 19.77 7.51 -2.16
CA LYS A 154 20.33 8.74 -1.57
C LYS A 154 21.31 8.44 -0.45
N LYS A 155 21.07 7.40 0.36
CA LYS A 155 22.02 6.95 1.37
C LYS A 155 23.34 6.51 0.74
N GLU A 156 23.28 5.75 -0.34
CA GLU A 156 24.46 5.29 -1.09
C GLU A 156 25.25 6.46 -1.72
N GLU A 157 24.57 7.50 -2.21
CA GLU A 157 25.22 8.71 -2.73
C GLU A 157 25.98 9.49 -1.64
N ILE A 158 25.42 9.59 -0.42
CA ILE A 158 26.06 10.28 0.72
C ILE A 158 27.30 9.51 1.19
N GLU A 159 27.20 8.18 1.35
CA GLU A 159 28.32 7.33 1.77
C GLU A 159 29.50 7.42 0.77
N LYS A 160 29.22 7.44 -0.54
CA LYS A 160 30.26 7.60 -1.58
C LYS A 160 30.93 8.98 -1.55
N LEU A 161 30.17 10.04 -1.25
CA LEU A 161 30.72 11.39 -1.11
C LEU A 161 31.68 11.47 0.08
N ASP A 162 31.28 10.92 1.22
CA ASP A 162 32.07 10.95 2.46
C ASP A 162 33.36 10.11 2.37
N GLU A 163 33.30 8.95 1.70
CA GLU A 163 34.51 8.16 1.37
C GLU A 163 35.46 8.92 0.45
N SER A 164 34.93 9.58 -0.59
CA SER A 164 35.74 10.34 -1.54
C SER A 164 36.42 11.55 -0.90
N GLU A 165 35.74 12.20 0.04
CA GLU A 165 36.27 13.36 0.77
C GLU A 165 37.32 12.92 1.79
N SER A 166 37.07 11.82 2.50
CA SER A 166 38.03 11.17 3.38
C SER A 166 39.31 10.72 2.65
N GLN A 167 39.19 10.21 1.43
CA GLN A 167 40.34 9.84 0.59
C GLN A 167 41.11 11.07 0.10
N LYS A 168 40.43 12.14 -0.31
CA LYS A 168 41.07 13.41 -0.70
C LYS A 168 41.86 14.01 0.46
N LEU A 169 41.32 13.97 1.68
CA LEU A 169 42.01 14.44 2.88
C LEU A 169 43.26 13.60 3.15
N LYS A 170 43.15 12.25 3.16
CA LYS A 170 44.31 11.36 3.35
C LYS A 170 45.43 11.64 2.33
N ASN A 171 45.10 11.77 1.05
CA ASN A 171 46.11 12.06 0.01
C ASN A 171 46.78 13.42 0.22
N LYS A 172 46.03 14.45 0.65
CA LYS A 172 46.57 15.78 0.96
C LYS A 172 47.55 15.80 2.13
N TYR A 173 47.36 14.93 3.14
CA TYR A 173 48.30 14.81 4.26
C TYR A 173 49.53 13.98 3.88
N VAL A 174 49.36 12.91 3.11
CA VAL A 174 50.48 12.08 2.61
C VAL A 174 51.42 12.88 1.69
N ASP A 175 50.90 13.77 0.86
CA ASP A 175 51.73 14.63 0.00
C ASP A 175 52.47 15.73 0.78
N LYS A 176 51.96 16.14 1.95
CA LYS A 176 52.62 17.10 2.84
C LYS A 176 53.77 16.51 3.65
N GLU A 177 53.78 15.22 3.91
CA GLU A 177 54.87 14.53 4.63
C GLU A 177 56.03 14.13 3.71
N LYS A 178 55.86 14.23 2.38
CA LYS A 178 56.88 13.91 1.38
C LYS A 178 57.67 15.13 0.85
N GLN A 179 57.35 16.34 1.29
CA GLN A 179 58.09 17.58 1.02
C GLN A 179 58.95 17.96 2.22
#